data_AF-A0A523QZM0-F1
#
_entry.id   AF-A0A523QZM0-F1
#
_cell.length_a   1.000
_cell.length_b   1.000
_cell.length_c   1.000
_cell.angle_alpha   90.00
_cell.angle_beta   90.00
_cell.angle_gamma   90.00
#
_symmetry.space_group_name_H-M   'P 1'
#
loop_
_entity.id
_entity.type
_entity.pdbx_description
1 polymer ?
#
loop_
_entity_poly.entity_id
_entity_poly.type
_entity_poly.pdbx_seq_one_letter_code
_entity_poly.pdbx_strand_id
1 'polypeptide(L)'
;PTFLVSNLLLLNQFPDVEADSSVGRKHFPITIGRRKSGWIYIAFLILAYAAIIYGVIAEYLPRASLLGLLTLVLGVQIIRSVLLHNEDIEKLMPALGMNVLVTILTPVLIAVGLVLG
;
A
#
# COMPACT_ATOMS: atom_id res chain seq x y z
N PRO A 1 0.36 0.25 10.61
CA PRO A 1 -1.05 0.01 10.19
C PRO A 1 -1.64 1.13 9.33
N THR A 2 -1.50 2.40 9.74
CA THR A 2 -2.16 3.57 9.13
C THR A 2 -1.99 3.66 7.61
N PHE A 3 -0.76 3.83 7.11
CA PHE A 3 -0.50 4.00 5.68
C PHE A 3 -0.87 2.77 4.84
N LEU A 4 -0.58 1.57 5.33
CA LEU A 4 -0.86 0.33 4.61
C LEU A 4 -2.36 0.05 4.50
N VAL A 5 -3.13 0.29 5.55
CA VAL A 5 -4.60 0.15 5.52
C VAL A 5 -5.23 1.24 4.65
N SER A 6 -4.72 2.48 4.68
CA SER A 6 -5.15 3.52 3.74
C SER A 6 -4.90 3.09 2.29
N ASN A 7 -3.76 2.48 2.01
CA ASN A 7 -3.43 1.94 0.69
C ASN A 7 -4.28 0.72 0.30
N LEU A 8 -4.65 -0.12 1.25
CA LEU A 8 -5.59 -1.22 1.05
C LEU A 8 -6.93 -0.68 0.54
N LEU A 9 -7.50 0.29 1.25
CA LEU A 9 -8.77 0.90 0.88
C LEU A 9 -8.66 1.67 -0.44
N LEU A 10 -7.60 2.47 -0.63
CA LEU A 10 -7.42 3.28 -1.83
C LEU A 10 -7.30 2.42 -3.09
N LEU A 11 -6.53 1.33 -3.06
CA LEU A 11 -6.36 0.49 -4.24
C LEU A 11 -7.63 -0.32 -4.54
N ASN A 12 -8.37 -0.74 -3.51
CA ASN A 12 -9.66 -1.42 -3.68
C ASN A 12 -10.73 -0.51 -4.31
N GLN A 13 -10.60 0.82 -4.19
CA GLN A 13 -11.53 1.77 -4.82
C GLN A 13 -11.33 1.91 -6.34
N PHE A 14 -10.26 1.35 -6.93
CA PHE A 14 -10.01 1.43 -8.38
C PHE A 14 -11.05 0.67 -9.22
N PRO A 15 -11.33 -0.62 -8.95
CA PRO A 15 -12.39 -1.36 -9.65
C PRO A 15 -13.80 -0.82 -9.35
N ASP A 16 -14.00 -0.18 -8.20
CA ASP A 16 -15.32 0.26 -7.76
C ASP A 16 -15.75 1.62 -8.34
N VAL A 17 -14.89 2.31 -9.11
CA VAL A 17 -15.15 3.67 -9.62
C VAL A 17 -16.45 3.80 -10.39
N GLU A 18 -16.71 2.93 -11.37
CA GLU A 18 -17.92 3.04 -12.19
C GLU A 18 -19.18 2.77 -11.36
N ALA A 19 -19.15 1.75 -10.51
CA ALA A 19 -20.25 1.39 -9.63
C ALA A 19 -20.54 2.50 -8.60
N ASP A 20 -19.52 2.98 -7.89
CA ASP A 20 -19.63 3.97 -6.82
C ASP A 20 -20.00 5.37 -7.35
N SER A 21 -19.53 5.74 -8.54
CA SER A 21 -19.92 7.00 -9.18
C SER A 21 -21.40 7.04 -9.55
N SER A 22 -22.00 5.90 -9.91
CA SER A 22 -23.42 5.83 -10.28
C SER A 22 -24.37 6.09 -9.11
N VAL A 23 -23.93 5.83 -7.88
CA VAL A 23 -24.65 6.08 -6.62
C VAL A 23 -24.20 7.37 -5.90
N GLY A 24 -23.36 8.19 -6.55
CA GLY A 24 -22.98 9.52 -6.05
C GLY A 24 -21.89 9.53 -4.96
N ARG A 25 -21.14 8.43 -4.79
CA ARG A 25 -19.99 8.40 -3.87
C ARG A 25 -18.85 9.26 -4.39
N LYS A 26 -18.08 9.84 -3.46
CA LYS A 26 -16.92 10.70 -3.75
C LYS A 26 -15.67 10.12 -3.11
N HIS A 27 -14.92 9.34 -3.87
CA HIS A 27 -13.62 8.79 -3.47
C HIS A 27 -12.49 9.38 -4.31
N PHE A 28 -11.22 9.18 -3.92
CA PHE A 28 -10.09 9.74 -4.65
C PHE A 28 -10.07 9.31 -6.13
N PRO A 29 -10.27 8.02 -6.47
CA PRO A 29 -10.29 7.62 -7.87
C PRO A 29 -11.39 8.30 -8.70
N ILE A 30 -12.51 8.69 -8.08
CA ILE A 30 -13.64 9.41 -8.71
C ILE A 30 -13.34 10.91 -8.85
N THR A 31 -12.81 11.54 -7.80
CA THR A 31 -12.68 13.01 -7.70
C THR A 31 -11.41 13.55 -8.35
N ILE A 32 -10.30 12.84 -8.23
CA ILE A 32 -8.98 13.26 -8.74
C ILE A 32 -8.42 12.31 -9.82
N GLY A 33 -9.16 11.25 -10.14
CA GLY A 33 -8.81 10.25 -11.14
C GLY A 33 -7.89 9.14 -10.61
N ARG A 34 -7.91 8.00 -11.32
CA ARG A 34 -7.09 6.81 -10.99
C ARG A 34 -5.59 7.10 -10.99
N ARG A 35 -5.10 7.89 -11.95
CA ARG A 35 -3.67 8.25 -12.04
C ARG A 35 -3.13 9.04 -10.84
N LYS A 36 -3.83 10.09 -10.40
CA LYS A 36 -3.42 10.87 -9.21
C LYS A 36 -3.57 10.04 -7.93
N SER A 37 -4.62 9.22 -7.85
CA SER A 37 -4.80 8.26 -6.76
C SER A 37 -3.65 7.26 -6.68
N GLY A 38 -3.12 6.82 -7.82
CA GLY A 38 -1.94 5.97 -7.88
C GLY A 38 -0.69 6.63 -7.28
N TRP A 39 -0.49 7.93 -7.49
CA TRP A 39 0.61 8.66 -6.85
C TRP A 39 0.43 8.80 -5.33
N ILE A 40 -0.80 8.98 -4.84
CA ILE A 40 -1.10 8.96 -3.40
C ILE A 40 -0.75 7.59 -2.80
N TYR A 41 -1.13 6.51 -3.50
CA TYR A 41 -0.80 5.16 -3.08
C TYR A 41 0.73 4.98 -2.92
N ILE A 42 1.50 5.41 -3.92
CA ILE A 42 2.96 5.32 -3.92
C ILE A 42 3.55 6.13 -2.75
N ALA A 43 3.06 7.36 -2.53
CA ALA A 43 3.52 8.20 -1.44
C ALA A 43 3.29 7.54 -0.07
N PHE A 44 2.10 6.99 0.17
CA PHE A 44 1.80 6.26 1.41
C PHE A 44 2.62 5.00 1.59
N LEU A 45 2.91 4.26 0.50
CA LEU A 45 3.75 3.08 0.57
C LEU A 45 5.19 3.45 0.96
N ILE A 46 5.74 4.52 0.38
CA ILE A 46 7.07 5.05 0.75
C ILE A 46 7.07 5.50 2.21
N LEU A 47 6.06 6.25 2.64
CA LEU A 47 5.94 6.70 4.04
C LEU A 47 5.83 5.53 5.02
N ALA A 48 5.14 4.44 4.65
CA ALA A 48 5.07 3.24 5.47
C ALA A 48 6.47 2.64 5.72
N TYR A 49 7.28 2.48 4.68
CA TYR A 49 8.63 1.95 4.81
C TYR A 49 9.59 2.94 5.49
N ALA A 50 9.48 4.24 5.19
CA ALA A 50 10.24 5.29 5.84
C ALA A 50 9.97 5.33 7.36
N ALA A 51 8.72 5.12 7.78
CA ALA A 51 8.36 5.06 9.20
C ALA A 51 9.02 3.87 9.92
N ILE A 52 9.16 2.70 9.27
CA ILE A 52 9.87 1.55 9.85
C ILE A 52 11.34 1.89 10.03
N ILE A 53 11.99 2.42 8.99
CA ILE A 53 13.41 2.79 9.01
C ILE A 53 13.65 3.85 10.10
N TYR A 54 12.80 4.89 10.14
CA TYR A 54 12.87 5.93 11.16
C TYR A 54 12.70 5.37 12.56
N GLY A 55 11.73 4.48 12.78
CA GLY A 55 11.52 3.84 14.08
C GLY A 55 12.75 3.08 14.58
N VAL A 56 13.53 2.46 13.68
CA VAL A 56 14.78 1.77 14.04
C VAL A 56 15.91 2.76 14.29
N ILE A 57 16.07 3.80 13.47
CA ILE A 57 17.11 4.83 13.64
C ILE A 57 16.90 5.63 14.93
N ALA A 58 15.64 5.93 15.26
CA ALA A 58 15.24 6.64 16.46
C ALA A 58 15.12 5.72 17.70
N GLU A 59 15.57 4.46 17.60
CA GLU A 59 15.60 3.48 18.68
C GLU A 59 14.22 3.13 19.31
N TYR A 60 13.12 3.47 18.63
CA TYR A 60 11.76 3.05 19.02
C TYR A 60 11.45 1.59 18.64
N LEU A 61 12.20 1.03 17.67
CA LEU A 61 12.05 -0.33 17.19
C LEU A 61 13.42 -1.04 17.21
N PRO A 62 13.46 -2.34 17.56
CA PRO A 62 14.66 -3.15 17.42
C PRO A 62 15.05 -3.28 15.95
N ARG A 63 16.34 -3.48 15.68
CA ARG A 63 16.87 -3.63 14.31
C ARG A 63 16.21 -4.78 13.55
N ALA A 64 15.77 -5.82 14.26
CA ALA A 64 15.04 -6.94 13.67
C ALA A 64 13.68 -6.54 13.06
N SER A 65 13.07 -5.42 13.44
CA SER A 65 11.85 -4.90 12.81
C SER A 65 12.05 -4.49 11.33
N LEU A 66 13.30 -4.35 10.86
CA LEU A 66 13.60 -4.16 9.43
C LEU A 66 13.20 -5.35 8.55
N LEU A 67 12.88 -6.52 9.13
CA LEU A 67 12.27 -7.63 8.41
C LEU A 67 10.99 -7.20 7.67
N GLY A 68 10.26 -6.19 8.17
CA GLY A 68 9.12 -5.61 7.46
C GLY A 68 9.44 -5.10 6.05
N LEU A 69 10.70 -4.72 5.78
CA LEU A 69 11.14 -4.25 4.46
C LEU A 69 11.23 -5.37 3.42
N LEU A 70 11.14 -6.65 3.81
CA LEU A 70 11.10 -7.77 2.85
C LEU A 70 9.89 -7.71 1.93
N THR A 71 8.79 -7.08 2.37
CA THR A 71 7.60 -6.88 1.52
C THR A 71 7.81 -5.86 0.41
N LEU A 72 8.93 -5.13 0.42
CA LEU A 72 9.25 -4.11 -0.60
C LEU A 72 9.34 -4.70 -2.00
N VAL A 73 9.71 -5.98 -2.14
CA VAL A 73 9.68 -6.70 -3.43
C VAL A 73 8.28 -6.69 -4.03
N LEU A 74 7.25 -6.97 -3.21
CA LEU A 74 5.85 -6.89 -3.61
C LEU A 74 5.41 -5.44 -3.82
N GLY A 75 5.87 -4.53 -2.95
CA GLY A 75 5.62 -3.09 -3.08
C GLY A 75 6.05 -2.54 -4.44
N VAL A 76 7.25 -2.88 -4.92
CA VAL A 76 7.76 -2.47 -6.25
C VAL A 76 6.90 -3.03 -7.38
N GLN A 77 6.43 -4.27 -7.28
CA GLN A 77 5.53 -4.87 -8.27
C GLN A 77 4.18 -4.14 -8.31
N ILE A 78 3.63 -3.78 -7.15
CA ILE A 78 2.39 -3.00 -7.07
C ILE A 78 2.58 -1.61 -7.69
N ILE A 79 3.67 -0.90 -7.34
CA ILE A 79 3.98 0.42 -7.90
C ILE A 79 4.02 0.36 -9.44
N ARG A 80 4.72 -0.64 -9.99
CA ARG A 80 4.78 -0.84 -11.45
C ARG A 80 3.39 -1.04 -12.05
N SER A 81 2.57 -1.89 -11.43
CA SER A 81 1.21 -2.14 -11.93
C SER A 81 0.33 -0.90 -11.86
N VAL A 82 0.38 -0.15 -10.75
CA VAL A 82 -0.38 1.10 -10.57
C VAL A 82 0.06 2.17 -11.58
N LEU A 83 1.36 2.30 -11.87
CA LEU A 83 1.84 3.31 -12.82
C LEU A 83 1.51 2.95 -14.28
N LEU A 84 1.60 1.67 -14.65
CA LEU A 84 1.42 1.21 -16.02
C LEU A 84 -0.03 0.89 -16.39
N HIS A 85 -0.83 0.45 -15.41
CA HIS A 85 -2.17 -0.10 -15.64
C HIS A 85 -3.26 0.58 -14.78
N ASN A 86 -3.06 1.83 -14.36
CA ASN A 86 -4.06 2.54 -13.53
C ASN A 86 -5.44 2.67 -14.20
N GLU A 87 -5.56 2.56 -15.51
CA GLU A 87 -6.85 2.61 -16.23
C GLU A 87 -7.39 1.23 -16.61
N ASP A 88 -6.56 0.19 -16.55
CA ASP A 88 -6.88 -1.19 -16.93
C ASP A 88 -7.05 -2.06 -15.68
N ILE A 89 -8.29 -2.16 -15.21
CA ILE A 89 -8.64 -2.84 -13.95
C ILE A 89 -8.28 -4.33 -13.98
N GLU A 90 -8.43 -5.00 -15.12
CA GLU A 90 -8.08 -6.42 -15.24
C GLU A 90 -6.59 -6.66 -14.97
N LYS A 91 -5.73 -5.79 -15.49
CA LYS A 91 -4.28 -5.85 -15.23
C LYS A 91 -3.90 -5.38 -13.82
N LEU A 92 -4.78 -4.64 -13.14
CA LEU A 92 -4.59 -4.20 -11.77
C LEU A 92 -4.97 -5.27 -10.73
N MET A 93 -5.81 -6.25 -11.10
CA MET A 93 -6.28 -7.33 -10.20
C MET A 93 -5.16 -8.03 -9.42
N PRO A 94 -4.03 -8.44 -10.04
CA PRO A 94 -2.92 -9.03 -9.28
C PRO A 94 -2.33 -8.08 -8.24
N ALA A 95 -2.32 -6.78 -8.53
CA ALA A 95 -1.80 -5.75 -7.64
C ALA A 95 -2.69 -5.54 -6.40
N LEU A 96 -4.01 -5.68 -6.53
CA LEU A 96 -4.92 -5.68 -5.36
C LEU A 96 -4.57 -6.83 -4.40
N GLY A 97 -4.38 -8.05 -4.92
CA GLY A 97 -4.00 -9.21 -4.11
C GLY A 97 -2.64 -9.03 -3.43
N MET A 98 -1.64 -8.55 -4.16
CA MET A 98 -0.33 -8.23 -3.58
C MET A 98 -0.42 -7.15 -2.50
N ASN A 99 -1.30 -6.16 -2.65
CA ASN A 99 -1.48 -5.10 -1.67
C ASN A 99 -2.10 -5.61 -0.36
N VAL A 100 -2.99 -6.62 -0.43
CA VAL A 100 -3.46 -7.35 0.76
C VAL A 100 -2.27 -8.03 1.45
N LEU A 101 -1.43 -8.74 0.69
CA LEU A 101 -0.24 -9.40 1.24
C LEU A 101 0.71 -8.40 1.90
N VAL A 102 1.02 -7.28 1.26
CA VAL A 102 1.87 -6.22 1.86
C VAL A 102 1.25 -5.68 3.15
N THR A 103 -0.07 -5.48 3.17
CA THR A 103 -0.79 -4.94 4.34
C THR A 103 -0.75 -5.89 5.54
N ILE A 104 -0.78 -7.20 5.32
CA ILE A 104 -0.76 -8.22 6.38
C ILE A 104 0.67 -8.62 6.75
N LEU A 105 1.52 -8.92 5.76
CA LEU A 105 2.88 -9.42 5.98
C LEU A 105 3.77 -8.37 6.63
N THR A 106 3.63 -7.09 6.29
CA THR A 106 4.52 -6.05 6.83
C THR A 106 4.38 -5.93 8.36
N PRO A 107 3.16 -5.78 8.95
CA PRO A 107 3.01 -5.81 10.40
C PRO A 107 3.43 -7.11 11.05
N VAL A 108 3.16 -8.27 10.44
CA VAL A 108 3.57 -9.58 10.98
C VAL A 108 5.09 -9.68 11.07
N LEU A 109 5.81 -9.29 10.02
CA LEU A 109 7.29 -9.31 10.00
C LEU A 109 7.89 -8.31 10.99
N ILE A 110 7.28 -7.13 11.15
CA ILE A 110 7.68 -6.17 12.20
C ILE A 110 7.47 -6.79 13.58
N ALA A 111 6.32 -7.43 13.83
CA ALA A 111 6.00 -8.06 15.10
C ALA A 111 6.94 -9.22 15.43
N VAL A 112 7.32 -10.03 14.44
CA VAL A 112 8.40 -11.03 14.59
C VAL A 112 9.71 -10.35 14.98
N GLY A 113 10.06 -9.24 14.33
CA GLY A 113 11.22 -8.44 14.69
C GLY A 113 11.18 -7.89 16.13
N LEU A 114 10.00 -7.53 16.64
CA LEU A 114 9.81 -7.10 18.03
C LEU A 114 10.01 -8.23 19.05
N VAL A 115 9.72 -9.47 18.68
CA VAL A 115 9.92 -10.63 19.56
C VAL A 115 11.37 -11.10 19.56
N LEU A 116 12.07 -10.93 18.44
CA LEU A 116 13.45 -11.38 18.26
C LEU A 116 14.52 -10.40 18.77
N GLY A 117 14.16 -9.15 19.08
CA GLY A 117 15.10 -8.07 19.36
C GLY A 117 14.73 -7.21 20.54
#